data_AF-H1V6M9-F1
#
_entry.id   AF-H1V6M9-F1
#
_cell.length_a   1.000
_cell.length_b   1.000
_cell.length_c   1.000
_cell.angle_alpha   90.00
_cell.angle_beta   90.00
_cell.angle_gamma   90.00
#
_symmetry.space_group_name_H-M   'P 1'
#
loop_
_entity.id
_entity.type
_entity.pdbx_description
1 polymer ?
#
loop_
_entity_poly.entity_id
_entity_poly.type
_entity_poly.pdbx_seq_one_letter_code
_entity_poly.pdbx_strand_id
1 'polypeptide(L)'
;MASVKFGLVCLVASVAGSSRSLAPIQDINLPASESAAHPLEHVGANGPWFAGPNVHGISSDIPDNCIVDQAAYVLRHGSRYPDPGAYNGWVSMQKRFQDANYTASGSLSFLSKWQPALTNPSSQISNLSPTGYKEALDLGYTMRTRYPELYTEGDDFMVWANNYSRVLQTAKLFVRGFLGTNATLFGDVISVTSRGFPGGIGDSFGPLRYVSHISRTPREETP
;
A
#
# COMPACT_ATOMS: atom_id res chain seq x y z
N MET A 1 25.55 -66.81 18.25
CA MET A 1 25.28 -65.40 18.61
C MET A 1 25.88 -64.53 17.51
N ALA A 2 25.07 -64.09 16.56
CA ALA A 2 25.51 -63.22 15.45
C ALA A 2 25.13 -61.77 15.80
N SER A 3 26.12 -60.88 15.80
CA SER A 3 25.95 -59.47 16.16
C SER A 3 25.35 -58.71 14.97
N VAL A 4 24.11 -58.25 15.11
CA VAL A 4 23.43 -57.40 14.12
C VAL A 4 23.90 -55.96 14.34
N LYS A 5 24.67 -55.42 13.39
CA LYS A 5 25.03 -54.00 13.37
C LYS A 5 23.89 -53.22 12.72
N PHE A 6 23.09 -52.52 13.51
CA PHE A 6 22.18 -51.49 13.00
C PHE A 6 22.99 -50.25 12.65
N GLY A 7 23.04 -49.92 11.35
CA GLY A 7 23.61 -48.67 10.85
C GLY A 7 22.70 -47.50 11.18
N LEU A 8 23.26 -46.46 11.79
CA LEU A 8 22.58 -45.17 11.94
C LEU A 8 22.79 -44.37 10.65
N VAL A 9 21.80 -44.40 9.76
CA VAL A 9 21.72 -43.45 8.64
C VAL A 9 21.07 -42.19 9.18
N CYS A 10 21.86 -41.15 9.46
CA CYS A 10 21.33 -39.80 9.68
C CYS A 10 20.79 -39.28 8.34
N LEU A 11 19.48 -39.42 8.12
CA LEU A 11 18.77 -38.59 7.15
C LEU A 11 18.78 -37.16 7.69
N VAL A 12 19.68 -36.33 7.16
CA VAL A 12 19.55 -34.88 7.27
C VAL A 12 18.35 -34.51 6.42
N ALA A 13 17.20 -34.31 7.06
CA ALA A 13 16.06 -33.71 6.39
C ALA A 13 16.47 -32.28 6.04
N SER A 14 16.84 -32.03 4.78
CA SER A 14 16.84 -30.69 4.22
C SER A 14 15.38 -30.21 4.28
N VAL A 15 15.06 -29.39 5.27
CA VAL A 15 13.85 -28.57 5.22
C VAL A 15 14.05 -27.63 4.05
N ALA A 16 13.57 -28.03 2.86
CA ALA A 16 13.36 -27.12 1.77
C ALA A 16 12.38 -26.06 2.32
N GLY A 17 12.88 -24.85 2.54
CA GLY A 17 12.10 -23.72 3.00
C GLY A 17 11.09 -23.33 1.93
N SER A 18 9.99 -24.05 1.81
CA SER A 18 8.84 -23.57 1.06
C SER A 18 8.36 -22.30 1.75
N SER A 19 8.47 -21.15 1.09
CA SER A 19 7.87 -19.89 1.52
C SER A 19 6.35 -20.07 1.59
N ARG A 20 5.84 -20.58 2.71
CA ARG A 20 4.40 -20.56 2.97
C ARG A 20 4.06 -19.13 3.32
N SER A 21 3.58 -18.37 2.35
CA SER A 21 3.03 -17.05 2.62
C SER A 21 1.91 -17.22 3.64
N LEU A 22 2.14 -16.71 4.84
CA LEU A 22 1.18 -16.80 5.96
C LEU A 22 0.10 -15.72 5.85
N ALA A 23 0.37 -14.68 5.07
CA ALA A 23 -0.59 -13.64 4.75
C ALA A 23 -1.47 -14.08 3.56
N PRO A 24 -2.79 -13.79 3.59
CA PRO A 24 -3.63 -13.94 2.42
C PRO A 24 -3.14 -13.06 1.26
N ILE A 25 -3.43 -13.49 0.02
CA ILE A 25 -3.10 -12.69 -1.17
C ILE A 25 -3.95 -11.41 -1.25
N GLN A 26 -5.17 -11.43 -0.71
CA GLN A 26 -6.10 -10.30 -0.74
C GLN A 26 -6.67 -10.05 0.66
N ASP A 27 -6.15 -9.03 1.34
CA ASP A 27 -6.51 -8.72 2.73
C ASP A 27 -7.59 -7.63 2.88
N ILE A 28 -7.90 -6.94 1.78
CA ILE A 28 -8.96 -5.95 1.72
C ILE A 28 -10.20 -6.56 1.08
N ASN A 29 -11.32 -6.49 1.77
CA ASN A 29 -12.61 -6.88 1.21
C ASN A 29 -13.04 -5.86 0.15
N LEU A 30 -13.31 -6.35 -1.07
CA LEU A 30 -13.74 -5.56 -2.21
C LEU A 30 -15.15 -6.04 -2.61
N PRO A 31 -16.20 -5.44 -2.03
CA PRO A 31 -17.55 -5.94 -2.26
C PRO A 31 -18.02 -5.70 -3.69
N ALA A 32 -18.72 -6.70 -4.24
CA ALA A 32 -19.55 -6.53 -5.43
C ALA A 32 -20.71 -5.56 -5.16
N SER A 33 -21.26 -5.00 -6.23
CA SER A 33 -22.55 -4.30 -6.21
C SER A 33 -23.64 -5.15 -6.88
N GLU A 34 -24.88 -4.68 -6.85
CA GLU A 34 -25.99 -5.31 -7.57
C GLU A 34 -25.74 -5.42 -9.10
N SER A 35 -24.92 -4.52 -9.65
CA SER A 35 -24.70 -4.37 -11.09
C SER A 35 -23.28 -4.67 -11.55
N ALA A 36 -22.33 -4.92 -10.65
CA ALA A 36 -20.93 -5.19 -10.98
C ALA A 36 -20.27 -6.13 -9.96
N ALA A 37 -19.53 -7.12 -10.44
CA ALA A 37 -18.82 -8.07 -9.57
C ALA A 37 -17.59 -7.44 -8.87
N HIS A 38 -16.84 -6.56 -9.56
CA HIS A 38 -15.58 -5.99 -9.07
C HIS A 38 -15.50 -4.45 -9.27
N PRO A 39 -16.49 -3.66 -8.81
CA PRO A 39 -16.57 -2.24 -9.15
C PRO A 39 -15.34 -1.43 -8.69
N LEU A 40 -14.71 -1.81 -7.57
CA LEU A 40 -13.55 -1.10 -7.00
C LEU A 40 -12.24 -1.39 -7.73
N GLU A 41 -12.17 -2.45 -8.55
CA GLU A 41 -11.00 -2.75 -9.38
C GLU A 41 -10.96 -1.90 -10.66
N HIS A 42 -12.07 -1.22 -10.98
CA HIS A 42 -12.25 -0.43 -12.20
C HIS A 42 -12.16 1.09 -11.99
N VAL A 43 -11.81 1.57 -10.79
CA VAL A 43 -11.65 3.01 -10.48
C VAL A 43 -10.19 3.50 -10.58
N GLY A 44 -9.35 2.74 -11.28
CA GLY A 44 -7.94 3.05 -11.48
C GLY A 44 -7.19 3.22 -10.16
N ALA A 45 -6.33 4.24 -10.08
CA ALA A 45 -5.48 4.49 -8.91
C ALA A 45 -6.24 5.01 -7.66
N ASN A 46 -7.57 5.08 -7.69
CA ASN A 46 -8.40 5.51 -6.57
C ASN A 46 -9.02 4.33 -5.79
N GLY A 47 -8.95 3.12 -6.34
CA GLY A 47 -9.43 1.91 -5.65
C GLY A 47 -8.50 1.49 -4.53
N PRO A 48 -8.99 0.72 -3.54
CA PRO A 48 -8.13 0.06 -2.58
C PRO A 48 -7.16 -0.91 -3.26
N TRP A 49 -6.12 -1.30 -2.54
CA TRP A 49 -5.16 -2.27 -3.05
C TRP A 49 -5.83 -3.62 -3.34
N PHE A 50 -5.47 -4.21 -4.47
CA PHE A 50 -5.80 -5.58 -4.80
C PHE A 50 -4.64 -6.28 -5.51
N ALA A 51 -4.54 -7.59 -5.35
CA ALA A 51 -3.57 -8.38 -6.07
C ALA A 51 -3.89 -8.38 -7.57
N GLY A 52 -2.96 -7.87 -8.38
CA GLY A 52 -3.10 -7.88 -9.83
C GLY A 52 -3.16 -9.30 -10.39
N PRO A 53 -3.86 -9.52 -11.52
CA PRO A 53 -3.97 -10.84 -12.12
C PRO A 53 -2.59 -11.35 -12.56
N ASN A 54 -2.35 -12.65 -12.39
CA ASN A 54 -1.17 -13.31 -12.94
C ASN A 54 -1.35 -13.59 -14.44
N VAL A 55 -1.17 -12.54 -15.25
CA VAL A 55 -1.42 -12.58 -16.70
C VAL A 55 -0.54 -13.59 -17.43
N HIS A 56 0.66 -13.86 -16.91
CA HIS A 56 1.64 -14.75 -17.55
C HIS A 56 1.70 -16.15 -16.93
N GLY A 57 0.89 -16.43 -15.90
CA GLY A 57 0.91 -17.71 -15.19
C GLY A 57 2.23 -18.03 -14.50
N ILE A 58 3.08 -17.03 -14.23
CA ILE A 58 4.37 -17.22 -13.57
C ILE A 58 4.14 -17.20 -12.07
N SER A 59 4.49 -18.29 -11.37
CA SER A 59 4.35 -18.32 -9.91
C SER A 59 5.19 -17.21 -9.27
N SER A 60 4.63 -16.59 -8.22
CA SER A 60 5.39 -15.66 -7.39
C SER A 60 6.15 -16.38 -6.28
N ASP A 61 5.98 -17.69 -6.10
CA ASP A 61 6.69 -18.45 -5.06
C ASP A 61 8.20 -18.49 -5.33
N ILE A 62 8.98 -18.64 -4.25
CA ILE A 62 10.42 -18.87 -4.37
C ILE A 62 10.62 -20.22 -5.08
N PRO A 63 11.38 -20.29 -6.18
CA PRO A 63 11.62 -21.55 -6.88
C PRO A 63 12.31 -22.59 -5.99
N ASP A 64 12.07 -23.87 -6.28
CA ASP A 64 12.69 -24.96 -5.53
C ASP A 64 14.21 -24.86 -5.54
N ASN A 65 14.82 -25.05 -4.36
CA ASN A 65 16.27 -24.94 -4.13
C ASN A 65 16.86 -23.53 -4.33
N CYS A 66 16.04 -22.48 -4.36
CA CYS A 66 16.50 -21.09 -4.30
C CYS A 66 16.28 -20.49 -2.92
N ILE A 67 17.15 -19.54 -2.55
CA ILE A 67 17.03 -18.71 -1.36
C ILE A 67 17.08 -17.25 -1.82
N VAL A 68 16.32 -16.39 -1.16
CA VAL A 68 16.32 -14.95 -1.44
C VAL A 68 17.35 -14.29 -0.54
N ASP A 69 18.41 -13.74 -1.12
CA ASP A 69 19.47 -13.02 -0.38
C ASP A 69 19.16 -11.53 -0.21
N GLN A 70 18.27 -10.98 -1.03
CA GLN A 70 17.85 -9.58 -0.96
C GLN A 70 16.48 -9.38 -1.59
N ALA A 71 15.68 -8.47 -1.02
CA ALA A 71 14.44 -7.99 -1.63
C ALA A 71 14.35 -6.46 -1.53
N ALA A 72 13.93 -5.81 -2.61
CA ALA A 72 13.68 -4.38 -2.66
C ALA A 72 12.26 -4.11 -3.13
N TYR A 73 11.53 -3.27 -2.38
CA TYR A 73 10.15 -2.91 -2.68
C TYR A 73 9.99 -1.40 -2.80
N VAL A 74 9.38 -0.97 -3.90
CA VAL A 74 8.99 0.43 -4.10
C VAL A 74 7.48 0.50 -3.96
N LEU A 75 7.03 1.23 -2.93
CA LEU A 75 5.63 1.24 -2.52
C LEU A 75 5.00 2.60 -2.78
N ARG A 76 3.76 2.59 -3.27
CA ARG A 76 2.88 3.76 -3.19
C ARG A 76 2.39 3.89 -1.75
N HIS A 77 1.96 5.10 -1.36
CA HIS A 77 1.14 5.24 -0.16
C HIS A 77 -0.14 4.40 -0.26
N GLY A 78 -0.69 3.98 0.88
CA GLY A 78 -1.99 3.31 0.94
C GLY A 78 -3.17 4.20 0.55
N SER A 79 -4.37 3.63 0.62
CA SER A 79 -5.65 4.29 0.39
C SER A 79 -5.81 5.54 1.25
N ARG A 80 -6.24 6.64 0.64
CA ARG A 80 -6.27 7.97 1.26
C ARG A 80 -7.60 8.68 1.04
N TYR A 81 -7.83 9.68 1.88
CA TYR A 81 -8.83 10.71 1.63
C TYR A 81 -8.42 11.59 0.42
N PRO A 82 -9.38 12.32 -0.19
CA PRO A 82 -9.10 13.20 -1.32
C PRO A 82 -8.03 14.26 -1.00
N ASP A 83 -7.36 14.73 -2.05
CA ASP A 83 -6.54 15.95 -1.95
C ASP A 83 -7.47 17.18 -1.94
N PRO A 84 -7.00 18.37 -1.52
CA PRO A 84 -7.86 19.55 -1.33
C PRO A 84 -8.67 19.91 -2.58
N GLY A 85 -8.05 19.89 -3.76
CA GLY A 85 -8.73 20.22 -5.03
C GLY A 85 -9.88 19.24 -5.35
N ALA A 86 -9.67 17.94 -5.15
CA ALA A 86 -10.72 16.94 -5.38
C ALA A 86 -11.89 17.12 -4.39
N TYR A 87 -11.57 17.39 -3.12
CA TYR A 87 -12.59 17.66 -2.10
C TYR A 87 -13.37 18.95 -2.39
N ASN A 88 -12.70 20.01 -2.85
CA ASN A 88 -13.38 21.23 -3.27
C ASN A 88 -14.32 21.00 -4.45
N GLY A 89 -13.95 20.12 -5.39
CA GLY A 89 -14.85 19.65 -6.45
C GLY A 89 -16.11 18.98 -5.91
N TRP A 90 -15.97 18.13 -4.88
CA TRP A 90 -17.10 17.49 -4.19
C TRP A 90 -18.02 18.50 -3.51
N VAL A 91 -17.46 19.48 -2.79
CA VAL A 91 -18.21 20.58 -2.16
C VAL A 91 -18.93 21.43 -3.21
N SER A 92 -18.26 21.75 -4.32
CA SER A 92 -18.87 22.49 -5.43
C SER A 92 -20.03 21.71 -6.04
N MET A 93 -19.88 20.40 -6.25
CA MET A 93 -20.94 19.53 -6.76
C MET A 93 -22.14 19.51 -5.81
N GLN A 94 -21.93 19.32 -4.51
CA GLN A 94 -22.98 19.38 -3.49
C GLN A 94 -23.76 20.70 -3.60
N LYS A 95 -23.04 21.83 -3.59
CA LYS A 95 -23.64 23.16 -3.64
C LYS A 95 -24.52 23.35 -4.88
N ARG A 96 -24.05 22.91 -6.06
CA ARG A 96 -24.82 23.01 -7.31
C ARG A 96 -26.14 22.25 -7.25
N PHE A 97 -26.14 21.04 -6.69
CA PHE A 97 -27.38 20.26 -6.58
C PHE A 97 -28.32 20.76 -5.48
N GLN A 98 -27.79 21.36 -4.41
CA GLN A 98 -28.61 21.97 -3.36
C GLN A 98 -29.24 23.31 -3.80
N ASP A 99 -28.53 24.10 -4.60
CA ASP A 99 -29.00 25.40 -5.08
C ASP A 99 -29.88 25.28 -6.35
N ALA A 100 -29.85 24.13 -7.05
CA ALA A 100 -30.62 23.92 -8.27
C ALA A 100 -32.09 23.62 -7.99
N ASN A 101 -32.99 24.20 -8.80
CA ASN A 101 -34.39 23.76 -8.87
C ASN A 101 -34.53 22.51 -9.75
N TYR A 102 -33.82 21.44 -9.38
CA TYR A 102 -33.77 20.17 -10.10
C TYR A 102 -33.87 19.00 -9.11
N THR A 103 -34.85 18.13 -9.33
CA THR A 103 -35.01 16.88 -8.56
C THR A 103 -34.47 15.72 -9.36
N ALA A 104 -33.30 15.20 -8.95
CA ALA A 104 -32.74 14.00 -9.56
C ALA A 104 -33.65 12.78 -9.32
N SER A 105 -33.76 11.90 -10.31
CA SER A 105 -34.60 10.69 -10.27
C SER A 105 -33.79 9.42 -10.57
N GLY A 106 -34.41 8.25 -10.40
CA GLY A 106 -33.77 6.96 -10.66
C GLY A 106 -32.50 6.75 -9.84
N SER A 107 -31.44 6.27 -10.49
CA SER A 107 -30.13 6.01 -9.88
C SER A 107 -29.45 7.26 -9.30
N LEU A 108 -29.89 8.46 -9.69
CA LEU A 108 -29.34 9.74 -9.21
C LEU A 108 -30.17 10.38 -8.10
N SER A 109 -31.26 9.75 -7.66
CA SER A 109 -32.16 10.31 -6.62
C SER A 109 -31.46 10.63 -5.30
N PHE A 110 -30.33 9.97 -5.01
CA PHE A 110 -29.50 10.23 -3.83
C PHE A 110 -28.87 11.63 -3.84
N LEU A 111 -28.68 12.27 -5.00
CA LEU A 111 -28.00 13.57 -5.11
C LEU A 111 -28.68 14.68 -4.31
N SER A 112 -30.01 14.62 -4.15
CA SER A 112 -30.79 15.58 -3.37
C SER A 112 -30.39 15.64 -1.89
N LYS A 113 -29.82 14.54 -1.35
CA LYS A 113 -29.40 14.42 0.05
C LYS A 113 -27.90 14.18 0.18
N TRP A 114 -27.18 14.09 -0.93
CA TRP A 114 -25.78 13.76 -0.95
C TRP A 114 -24.94 14.88 -0.32
N GLN A 115 -23.94 14.48 0.45
CA GLN A 115 -22.96 15.37 1.07
C GLN A 115 -21.56 14.72 0.95
N PRO A 116 -20.47 15.50 0.94
CA PRO A 116 -19.12 14.97 0.98
C PRO A 116 -18.92 14.02 2.16
N ALA A 117 -18.21 12.92 1.92
CA ALA A 117 -18.08 11.82 2.89
C ALA A 117 -17.13 12.10 4.07
N LEU A 118 -16.50 13.28 4.14
CA LEU A 118 -15.50 13.58 5.17
C LEU A 118 -16.20 14.15 6.41
N THR A 119 -15.93 13.55 7.57
CA THR A 119 -16.49 13.94 8.86
C THR A 119 -15.64 14.99 9.57
N ASN A 120 -14.33 15.01 9.31
CA ASN A 120 -13.40 16.02 9.82
C ASN A 120 -12.37 16.37 8.73
N PRO A 121 -12.72 17.26 7.79
CA PRO A 121 -11.86 17.56 6.64
C PRO A 121 -10.45 18.03 7.02
N SER A 122 -10.29 18.77 8.12
CA SER A 122 -8.99 19.31 8.54
C SER A 122 -7.98 18.22 8.94
N SER A 123 -8.46 17.10 9.49
CA SER A 123 -7.61 15.96 9.86
C SER A 123 -7.56 14.86 8.79
N GLN A 124 -8.56 14.80 7.90
CA GLN A 124 -8.67 13.72 6.91
C GLN A 124 -8.00 14.07 5.58
N ILE A 125 -8.17 15.29 5.06
CA ILE A 125 -7.72 15.64 3.70
C ILE A 125 -6.23 15.30 3.51
N SER A 126 -5.92 14.69 2.36
CA SER A 126 -4.58 14.22 1.96
C SER A 126 -3.90 13.15 2.83
N ASN A 127 -4.51 12.74 3.95
CA ASN A 127 -4.00 11.70 4.84
C ASN A 127 -4.53 10.31 4.46
N LEU A 128 -3.88 9.27 4.97
CA LEU A 128 -4.37 7.91 4.80
C LEU A 128 -5.75 7.74 5.44
N SER A 129 -6.54 6.87 4.82
CA SER A 129 -7.81 6.38 5.34
C SER A 129 -7.57 5.17 6.26
N PRO A 130 -8.55 4.75 7.08
CA PRO A 130 -8.48 3.50 7.82
C PRO A 130 -8.16 2.27 6.94
N THR A 131 -8.71 2.21 5.72
CA THR A 131 -8.35 1.18 4.73
C THR A 131 -6.87 1.22 4.40
N GLY A 132 -6.32 2.42 4.16
CA GLY A 132 -4.89 2.60 3.89
C GLY A 132 -4.01 2.24 5.09
N TYR A 133 -4.52 2.40 6.31
CA TYR A 133 -3.82 1.94 7.50
C TYR A 133 -3.68 0.42 7.53
N LYS A 134 -4.78 -0.28 7.26
CA LYS A 134 -4.81 -1.75 7.17
C LYS A 134 -3.91 -2.26 6.06
N GLU A 135 -4.02 -1.70 4.84
CA GLU A 135 -3.16 -2.06 3.70
C GLU A 135 -1.67 -1.98 4.05
N ALA A 136 -1.24 -0.91 4.71
CA ALA A 136 0.17 -0.73 5.07
C ALA A 136 0.62 -1.71 6.16
N LEU A 137 -0.21 -1.94 7.19
CA LEU A 137 0.06 -2.89 8.27
C LEU A 137 0.16 -4.34 7.73
N ASP A 138 -0.84 -4.76 6.95
CA ASP A 138 -0.89 -6.12 6.39
C ASP A 138 0.28 -6.35 5.42
N LEU A 139 0.67 -5.34 4.66
CA LEU A 139 1.85 -5.42 3.80
C LEU A 139 3.14 -5.66 4.60
N GLY A 140 3.31 -4.98 5.74
CA GLY A 140 4.43 -5.22 6.65
C GLY A 140 4.48 -6.67 7.13
N TYR A 141 3.35 -7.20 7.58
CA TYR A 141 3.22 -8.60 7.99
C TYR A 141 3.49 -9.57 6.83
N THR A 142 2.94 -9.29 5.66
CA THR A 142 3.13 -10.07 4.44
C THR A 142 4.61 -10.17 4.09
N MET A 143 5.34 -9.06 4.09
CA MET A 143 6.78 -9.08 3.78
C MET A 143 7.60 -9.80 4.86
N ARG A 144 7.29 -9.57 6.15
CA ARG A 144 7.97 -10.23 7.28
C ARG A 144 7.87 -11.76 7.20
N THR A 145 6.70 -12.26 6.80
CA THR A 145 6.43 -13.70 6.71
C THR A 145 6.84 -14.31 5.38
N ARG A 146 6.92 -13.51 4.32
CA ARG A 146 7.35 -13.96 2.98
C ARG A 146 8.84 -14.25 2.91
N TYR A 147 9.69 -13.45 3.56
CA TYR A 147 11.14 -13.64 3.60
C TYR A 147 11.63 -13.67 5.04
N PRO A 148 11.32 -14.74 5.80
CA PRO A 148 11.58 -14.75 7.23
C PRO A 148 13.07 -14.72 7.58
N GLU A 149 13.94 -15.15 6.66
CA GLU A 149 15.39 -15.23 6.82
C GLU A 149 16.11 -13.89 6.58
N LEU A 150 15.44 -12.90 5.96
CA LEU A 150 16.05 -11.60 5.65
C LEU A 150 16.10 -10.63 6.84
N TYR A 151 15.54 -11.00 7.99
CA TYR A 151 15.55 -10.16 9.18
C TYR A 151 15.87 -10.98 10.42
N THR A 152 16.86 -10.53 11.19
CA THR A 152 17.22 -11.08 12.49
C THR A 152 16.46 -10.33 13.57
N GLU A 153 15.81 -11.05 14.48
CA GLU A 153 15.08 -10.43 15.58
C GLU A 153 16.00 -9.59 16.49
N GLY A 154 15.66 -8.31 16.64
CA GLY A 154 16.39 -7.35 17.47
C GLY A 154 17.30 -6.41 16.69
N ASP A 155 17.48 -6.63 15.38
CA ASP A 155 18.24 -5.72 14.53
C ASP A 155 17.42 -4.47 14.17
N ASP A 156 18.12 -3.36 13.92
CA ASP A 156 17.49 -2.15 13.40
C ASP A 156 16.90 -2.39 12.00
N PHE A 157 15.68 -1.88 11.78
CA PHE A 157 14.95 -2.00 10.52
C PHE A 157 14.58 -0.61 9.99
N MET A 158 15.16 -0.25 8.86
CA MET A 158 15.02 1.08 8.27
C MET A 158 14.13 1.05 7.02
N VAL A 159 13.24 2.04 6.93
CA VAL A 159 12.41 2.28 5.73
C VAL A 159 12.58 3.73 5.28
N TRP A 160 12.79 3.93 3.99
CA TRP A 160 12.89 5.27 3.42
C TRP A 160 11.56 5.71 2.82
N ALA A 161 11.21 6.97 3.05
CA ALA A 161 9.93 7.53 2.64
C ALA A 161 10.08 8.96 2.13
N ASN A 162 9.37 9.30 1.05
CA ASN A 162 9.28 10.70 0.63
C ASN A 162 8.55 11.52 1.72
N ASN A 163 8.96 12.77 1.92
CA ASN A 163 8.40 13.67 2.93
C ASN A 163 7.01 14.21 2.55
N TYR A 164 6.02 13.32 2.53
CA TYR A 164 4.60 13.59 2.41
C TYR A 164 3.87 12.87 3.54
N SER A 165 2.94 13.55 4.23
CA SER A 165 2.26 13.02 5.42
C SER A 165 1.72 11.60 5.24
N ARG A 166 0.98 11.33 4.15
CA ARG A 166 0.45 9.99 3.83
C ARG A 166 1.50 8.93 3.53
N VAL A 167 2.65 9.31 2.95
CA VAL A 167 3.75 8.39 2.64
C VAL A 167 4.47 8.03 3.94
N LEU A 168 4.73 9.01 4.80
CA LEU A 168 5.28 8.80 6.13
C LEU A 168 4.34 7.96 7.02
N GLN A 169 3.02 8.20 6.96
CA GLN A 169 2.03 7.36 7.65
C GLN A 169 2.09 5.91 7.14
N THR A 170 2.16 5.71 5.82
CA THR A 170 2.29 4.37 5.21
C THR A 170 3.54 3.67 5.73
N ALA A 171 4.71 4.33 5.66
CA ALA A 171 5.97 3.76 6.11
C ALA A 171 5.95 3.39 7.60
N LYS A 172 5.41 4.27 8.47
CA LYS A 172 5.28 3.99 9.90
C LYS A 172 4.38 2.79 10.19
N LEU A 173 3.28 2.65 9.45
CA LEU A 173 2.35 1.53 9.60
C LEU A 173 2.91 0.23 9.04
N PHE A 174 3.64 0.31 7.93
CA PHE A 174 4.40 -0.81 7.39
C PHE A 174 5.44 -1.33 8.38
N VAL A 175 6.26 -0.45 8.96
CA VAL A 175 7.26 -0.82 9.99
C VAL A 175 6.57 -1.47 11.20
N ARG A 176 5.41 -0.96 11.62
CA ARG A 176 4.59 -1.60 12.68
C ARG A 176 4.05 -2.97 12.29
N GLY A 177 3.64 -3.15 11.04
CA GLY A 177 3.19 -4.46 10.55
C GLY A 177 4.32 -5.47 10.47
N PHE A 178 5.53 -5.00 10.13
CA PHE A 178 6.71 -5.83 9.98
C PHE A 178 7.33 -6.25 11.32
N LEU A 179 7.49 -5.30 12.25
CA LEU A 179 8.16 -5.51 13.55
C LEU A 179 7.19 -5.72 14.73
N GLY A 180 5.89 -5.58 14.52
CA GLY A 180 4.90 -5.65 15.60
C GLY A 180 5.14 -4.62 16.69
N THR A 181 5.10 -5.06 17.96
CA THR A 181 5.32 -4.19 19.13
C THR A 181 6.73 -3.62 19.21
N ASN A 182 7.71 -4.27 18.57
CA ASN A 182 9.11 -3.85 18.59
C ASN A 182 9.40 -2.69 17.62
N ALA A 183 8.44 -2.28 16.80
CA ALA A 183 8.59 -1.19 15.84
C ALA A 183 9.05 0.13 16.46
N THR A 184 8.74 0.40 17.74
CA THR A 184 9.19 1.61 18.44
C THR A 184 10.65 1.52 18.90
N LEU A 185 11.17 0.30 19.08
CA LEU A 185 12.53 0.06 19.56
C LEU A 185 13.54 -0.04 18.42
N PHE A 186 13.18 -0.79 17.37
CA PHE A 186 14.11 -1.14 16.29
C PHE A 186 13.70 -0.57 14.93
N GLY A 187 12.50 0.02 14.81
CA GLY A 187 11.99 0.53 13.54
C GLY A 187 12.31 2.00 13.34
N ASP A 188 12.88 2.34 12.18
CA ASP A 188 13.10 3.74 11.79
C ASP A 188 12.53 4.07 10.40
N VAL A 189 12.03 5.29 10.25
CA VAL A 189 11.52 5.83 8.99
C VAL A 189 12.34 7.06 8.59
N ILE A 190 13.23 6.86 7.61
CA ILE A 190 14.06 7.92 7.07
C ILE A 190 13.27 8.73 6.05
N SER A 191 12.91 9.95 6.44
CA SER A 191 12.21 10.89 5.57
C SER A 191 13.18 11.57 4.60
N VAL A 192 13.07 11.25 3.32
CA VAL A 192 13.83 11.90 2.25
C VAL A 192 13.02 13.05 1.67
N THR A 193 13.49 14.27 1.91
CA THR A 193 12.85 15.48 1.40
C THR A 193 13.33 15.73 -0.02
N SER A 194 12.42 15.60 -0.96
CA SER A 194 12.76 15.84 -2.36
C SER A 194 12.73 17.33 -2.69
N ARG A 195 11.81 18.14 -2.15
CA ARG A 195 11.57 19.54 -2.54
C ARG A 195 12.59 20.51 -1.91
N GLY A 196 13.14 21.44 -2.70
CA GLY A 196 14.06 22.49 -2.25
C GLY A 196 15.50 22.03 -2.00
N PHE A 197 15.86 20.80 -2.39
CA PHE A 197 17.20 20.23 -2.17
C PHE A 197 17.95 20.03 -3.49
N PRO A 198 19.15 20.62 -3.69
CA PRO A 198 19.90 20.51 -4.94
C PRO A 198 20.20 19.07 -5.41
N GLY A 199 20.40 18.14 -4.47
CA GLY A 199 20.60 16.72 -4.77
C GLY A 199 19.33 15.96 -5.16
N GLY A 200 18.14 16.57 -5.02
CA GLY A 200 16.84 15.90 -5.19
C GLY A 200 16.52 15.41 -6.61
N ILE A 201 17.38 15.67 -7.59
CA ILE A 201 17.28 15.10 -8.95
C ILE A 201 17.67 13.60 -8.94
N GLY A 202 18.68 13.22 -8.16
CA GLY A 202 19.20 11.86 -8.09
C GLY A 202 19.04 11.19 -6.72
N ASP A 203 18.92 12.00 -5.66
CA ASP A 203 18.75 11.56 -4.28
C ASP A 203 17.30 11.85 -3.81
N SER A 204 16.35 11.11 -4.37
CA SER A 204 14.92 11.36 -4.16
C SER A 204 14.04 10.17 -4.56
N PHE A 205 12.97 9.95 -3.81
CA PHE A 205 11.86 9.06 -4.21
C PHE A 205 10.78 9.77 -5.05
N GLY A 206 11.08 10.93 -5.62
CA GLY A 206 10.21 11.73 -6.49
C GLY A 206 10.97 12.59 -7.50
N PRO A 207 11.93 12.03 -8.25
CA PRO A 207 12.88 12.79 -9.09
C PRO A 207 12.20 13.57 -10.22
N LEU A 208 11.05 13.10 -10.70
CA LEU A 208 10.24 13.77 -11.73
C LEU A 208 9.73 15.16 -11.34
N ARG A 209 9.90 15.59 -10.09
CA ARG A 209 9.56 16.97 -9.66
C ARG A 209 10.60 18.01 -10.10
N TYR A 210 11.78 17.59 -10.57
CA TYR A 210 12.87 18.50 -10.97
C TYR A 210 13.23 18.46 -12.45
N VAL A 211 12.71 17.49 -13.19
CA VAL A 211 12.97 17.43 -14.62
C VAL A 211 12.03 18.40 -15.31
N SER A 212 12.49 19.65 -15.50
CA SER A 212 11.77 20.74 -16.16
C SER A 212 11.33 20.41 -17.59
N HIS A 213 11.95 19.42 -18.23
CA HIS A 213 11.63 18.95 -19.57
C HIS A 213 10.59 17.83 -19.61
N ILE A 214 10.13 17.32 -18.46
CA ILE A 214 9.00 16.39 -18.40
C ILE A 214 7.75 17.22 -18.12
N SER A 215 7.11 17.67 -19.20
CA SER A 215 5.78 18.27 -19.10
C SER A 215 4.80 17.20 -18.61
N ARG A 216 4.41 17.28 -17.34
CA ARG A 216 3.08 16.80 -16.99
C ARG A 216 2.13 17.79 -17.64
N THR A 217 1.28 17.34 -18.57
CA THR A 217 0.15 18.16 -19.02
C THR A 217 -0.48 18.79 -17.78
N PRO A 218 -0.56 20.13 -17.68
CA PRO A 218 -1.14 20.77 -16.51
C PRO A 218 -2.52 20.19 -16.29
N ARG A 219 -2.77 19.63 -15.10
CA ARG A 219 -4.16 19.64 -14.62
C ARG A 219 -4.47 21.11 -14.45
N GLU A 220 -5.47 21.61 -15.17
CA GLU A 220 -6.07 22.93 -14.93
C GLU A 220 -6.48 23.00 -13.46
N GLU A 221 -5.56 23.45 -12.62
CA GLU A 221 -5.88 24.09 -11.36
C GLU A 221 -6.14 25.55 -11.72
N THR A 222 -7.35 25.82 -12.20
CA THR A 222 -7.89 27.18 -12.24
C THR A 222 -8.26 27.63 -10.82
N PRO A 223 -8.10 28.94 -10.53
CA PRO A 223 -8.00 29.49 -9.17
C PRO A 223 -9.21 29.25 -8.26
#